data_AF-A0A9Q0KQE6-F1
#
_entry.id   AF-A0A9Q0KQE6-F1
#
_cell.length_a   1.000
_cell.length_b   1.000
_cell.length_c   1.000
_cell.angle_alpha   90.00
_cell.angle_beta   90.00
_cell.angle_gamma   90.00
#
_symmetry.space_group_name_H-M   'P 1'
#
loop_
_entity.id
_entity.type
_entity.pdbx_description
1 polymer ?
#
loop_
_entity_poly.entity_id
_entity_poly.type
_entity_poly.pdbx_seq_one_letter_code
_entity_poly.pdbx_strand_id
1 'polypeptide(L)'
;MHRFAVLREMRATAPTVAFNWFFSSSSISRSVHSLTFSTLEVEQVSGAQPAEVQNLVQGRWTKSSTWNTIVDPLNGEPFIKVAEVDEAGIKPFVESLSKCPKSGLHNPFKAPERYLMYGDISTRAAHMLSQPEVSNFFTRLIQRVSPKSYQQAQAEVYVSRKFLENFCSDQVRFLARSFAVPGNHLGQQSHGYRWPYGPVAIITPFNFPLEIPILQMMGALYMGNKPVVKVDSKVSIVMEQMLRLLHDCGLPREDVDFINSDGKTMNKLLLEAEPRMTLFTGSSRVADKLAVDLKGRVKLEDAGFDWKVLGPDVQEVDYVAWVCDQDAYACSGQKCSAESVLFMHENWAKSSLLSKMKDLAERRKLEDLTVGPVLTFTTEAMLEHVNKLLQIPGSKLLFGGEALENHSIPNIYGAIKPTAVYIPLEELLKEKNYELVTTEIFGPFQVITEYKQDQLPMVLDALERMHAHLTAAVVSNDPLFLQEVIGKSVNGTTYAGIRARTTGAPQNHWFGPAGDPRGAGIGTPEAIRLVWSCHREIIYDVGPMPQVWEIPPST
;
A
#
# COMPACT_ATOMS: atom_id res chain seq x y z
N MET A 1 -16.77 -84.24 -25.79
CA MET A 1 -16.52 -83.95 -27.22
C MET A 1 -15.95 -82.53 -27.27
N HIS A 2 -14.76 -82.16 -27.74
CA HIS A 2 -13.66 -82.79 -28.48
C HIS A 2 -12.29 -82.36 -27.89
N ARG A 3 -11.24 -83.11 -28.24
CA ARG A 3 -9.84 -83.03 -27.78
C ARG A 3 -8.92 -82.27 -28.78
N PHE A 4 -7.66 -82.08 -28.33
CA PHE A 4 -6.36 -81.85 -29.03
C PHE A 4 -5.87 -80.39 -29.01
N ALA A 5 -4.84 -79.97 -28.24
CA ALA A 5 -3.43 -80.38 -28.06
C ALA A 5 -2.48 -79.88 -29.17
N VAL A 6 -1.44 -79.12 -28.81
CA VAL A 6 0.01 -79.32 -29.13
C VAL A 6 0.85 -78.17 -28.54
N LEU A 7 1.97 -78.55 -27.91
CA LEU A 7 3.04 -77.72 -27.33
C LEU A 7 3.91 -77.00 -28.39
N ARG A 8 4.53 -75.87 -28.01
CA ARG A 8 5.98 -75.67 -28.22
C ARG A 8 6.58 -74.59 -27.31
N GLU A 9 7.64 -74.98 -26.60
CA GLU A 9 8.55 -74.14 -25.82
C GLU A 9 9.41 -73.26 -26.73
N MET A 10 9.71 -72.02 -26.29
CA MET A 10 11.03 -71.40 -26.47
C MET A 10 11.38 -70.61 -25.20
N ARG A 11 12.45 -71.04 -24.53
CA ARG A 11 13.22 -70.28 -23.54
C ARG A 11 14.11 -69.28 -24.27
N ALA A 12 14.28 -68.07 -23.73
CA ALA A 12 15.61 -67.48 -23.48
C ALA A 12 15.51 -66.12 -22.75
N THR A 13 16.08 -66.10 -21.53
CA THR A 13 16.94 -65.07 -20.92
C THR A 13 16.40 -63.66 -20.65
N ALA A 14 16.05 -63.40 -19.39
CA ALA A 14 16.15 -62.10 -18.73
C ALA A 14 17.44 -62.07 -17.88
N PRO A 15 18.23 -60.97 -17.84
CA PRO A 15 19.28 -60.82 -16.86
C PRO A 15 18.86 -59.87 -15.73
N THR A 16 18.79 -60.43 -14.53
CA THR A 16 19.04 -59.74 -13.26
C THR A 16 20.52 -59.39 -13.16
N VAL A 17 20.85 -58.10 -13.03
CA VAL A 17 22.03 -57.65 -12.27
C VAL A 17 21.66 -56.36 -11.52
N ALA A 18 21.46 -56.50 -10.22
CA ALA A 18 21.68 -55.43 -9.26
C ALA A 18 23.17 -55.42 -8.92
N PHE A 19 23.80 -54.23 -8.85
CA PHE A 19 24.56 -53.76 -7.70
C PHE A 19 25.22 -52.41 -8.01
N ASN A 20 24.97 -51.46 -7.10
CA ASN A 20 25.76 -50.27 -6.76
C ASN A 20 26.12 -49.30 -7.88
N TRP A 21 25.73 -48.04 -7.71
CA TRP A 21 26.66 -46.91 -7.56
C TRP A 21 25.96 -45.87 -6.68
N PHE A 22 26.46 -45.74 -5.45
CA PHE A 22 26.09 -44.70 -4.49
C PHE A 22 27.00 -43.48 -4.69
N PHE A 23 26.48 -42.31 -4.28
CA PHE A 23 27.15 -41.02 -4.03
C PHE A 23 27.28 -40.01 -5.19
N SER A 24 26.25 -39.16 -5.34
CA SER A 24 26.40 -37.71 -5.16
C SER A 24 25.05 -37.02 -4.90
N SER A 25 24.35 -37.45 -3.84
CA SER A 25 23.27 -36.64 -3.28
C SER A 25 23.89 -35.58 -2.37
N SER A 26 24.01 -34.34 -2.88
CA SER A 26 24.02 -33.16 -1.99
C SER A 26 22.61 -33.00 -1.43
N SER A 27 22.33 -33.79 -0.39
CA SER A 27 21.14 -33.66 0.44
C SER A 27 21.25 -32.37 1.23
N ILE A 28 20.72 -31.27 0.67
CA ILE A 28 20.26 -30.17 1.51
C ILE A 28 19.06 -30.74 2.26
N SER A 29 19.25 -30.98 3.55
CA SER A 29 18.20 -31.24 4.51
C SER A 29 17.16 -30.11 4.42
N ARG A 30 16.14 -30.26 3.57
CA ARG A 30 14.93 -29.43 3.67
C ARG A 30 14.25 -29.87 4.95
N SER A 31 14.25 -29.00 5.96
CA SER A 31 13.48 -29.22 7.17
C SER A 31 12.02 -29.42 6.77
N VAL A 32 11.29 -30.21 7.55
CA VAL A 32 9.86 -30.48 7.38
C VAL A 32 9.01 -29.20 7.63
N HIS A 33 9.62 -28.01 7.65
CA HIS A 33 9.02 -26.73 8.08
C HIS A 33 9.18 -25.59 7.05
N SER A 34 9.77 -25.82 5.87
CA SER A 34 9.91 -24.75 4.87
C SER A 34 8.58 -24.49 4.14
N LEU A 35 8.10 -23.25 4.16
CA LEU A 35 6.93 -22.83 3.38
C LEU A 35 7.20 -23.03 1.88
N THR A 36 6.29 -23.73 1.18
CA THR A 36 6.53 -24.21 -0.20
C THR A 36 6.80 -23.10 -1.21
N PHE A 37 6.16 -21.94 -1.03
CA PHE A 37 6.30 -20.78 -1.92
C PHE A 37 7.58 -19.98 -1.65
N SER A 38 8.14 -20.08 -0.44
CA SER A 38 9.22 -19.19 0.02
C SER A 38 10.56 -19.56 -0.61
N THR A 39 11.36 -18.56 -0.93
CA THR A 39 12.76 -18.73 -1.35
C THR A 39 13.77 -18.42 -0.25
N LEU A 40 13.31 -18.11 0.96
CA LEU A 40 14.15 -17.72 2.08
C LEU A 40 13.60 -18.19 3.43
N GLU A 41 14.47 -18.22 4.43
CA GLU A 41 14.12 -18.37 5.85
C GLU A 41 14.37 -17.03 6.54
N VAL A 42 13.32 -16.35 7.01
CA VAL A 42 13.38 -14.93 7.42
C VAL A 42 14.43 -14.68 8.51
N GLU A 43 14.52 -15.59 9.48
CA GLU A 43 15.44 -15.47 10.62
C GLU A 43 16.91 -15.72 10.23
N GLN A 44 17.16 -16.30 9.05
CA GLN A 44 18.52 -16.56 8.55
C GLN A 44 19.07 -15.42 7.70
N VAL A 45 18.20 -14.55 7.15
CA VAL A 45 18.60 -13.42 6.32
C VAL A 45 19.50 -12.49 7.13
N SER A 46 20.74 -12.32 6.69
CA SER A 46 21.80 -11.58 7.40
C SER A 46 22.92 -11.19 6.44
N GLY A 47 23.91 -10.42 6.87
CA GLY A 47 25.09 -10.15 6.04
C GLY A 47 25.87 -11.41 5.64
N ALA A 48 25.85 -12.44 6.49
CA ALA A 48 26.50 -13.73 6.22
C ALA A 48 25.69 -14.63 5.26
N GLN A 49 24.36 -14.46 5.24
CA GLN A 49 23.44 -15.19 4.37
C GLN A 49 22.45 -14.22 3.72
N PRO A 50 22.91 -13.43 2.73
CA PRO A 50 22.07 -12.42 2.13
C PRO A 50 21.00 -13.06 1.25
N ALA A 51 19.77 -12.53 1.31
CA ALA A 51 18.70 -12.94 0.41
C ALA A 51 18.85 -12.29 -0.97
N GLU A 52 18.30 -12.93 -2.01
CA GLU A 52 18.25 -12.39 -3.37
C GLU A 52 16.81 -12.09 -3.76
N VAL A 53 16.58 -10.90 -4.31
CA VAL A 53 15.29 -10.47 -4.85
C VAL A 53 15.36 -10.43 -6.36
N GLN A 54 14.42 -11.09 -7.03
CA GLN A 54 14.38 -11.24 -8.48
C GLN A 54 13.21 -10.45 -9.09
N ASN A 55 13.27 -10.22 -10.41
CA ASN A 55 12.16 -9.65 -11.17
C ASN A 55 11.28 -10.75 -11.76
N LEU A 56 10.00 -10.45 -12.03
CA LEU A 56 9.10 -11.29 -12.81
C LEU A 56 8.76 -10.56 -14.10
N VAL A 57 9.07 -11.13 -15.25
CA VAL A 57 8.66 -10.54 -16.54
C VAL A 57 8.33 -11.62 -17.55
N GLN A 58 7.23 -11.45 -18.29
CA GLN A 58 6.75 -12.44 -19.27
C GLN A 58 6.61 -13.85 -18.65
N GLY A 59 6.13 -13.91 -17.42
CA GLY A 59 5.88 -15.16 -16.69
C GLY A 59 7.11 -15.88 -16.14
N ARG A 60 8.29 -15.26 -16.17
CA ARG A 60 9.56 -15.87 -15.72
C ARG A 60 10.25 -15.00 -14.67
N TRP A 61 10.72 -15.65 -13.61
CA TRP A 61 11.65 -15.03 -12.66
C TRP A 61 13.01 -14.86 -13.35
N THR A 62 13.49 -13.62 -13.48
CA THR A 62 14.76 -13.33 -14.15
C THR A 62 15.89 -13.15 -13.16
N LYS A 63 17.05 -13.70 -13.50
CA LYS A 63 18.30 -13.48 -12.78
C LYS A 63 18.99 -12.25 -13.33
N SER A 64 19.43 -11.34 -12.47
CA SER A 64 20.30 -10.22 -12.85
C SER A 64 21.74 -10.50 -12.43
N SER A 65 22.70 -9.94 -13.18
CA SER A 65 24.09 -9.82 -12.74
C SER A 65 24.38 -8.50 -12.02
N THR A 66 23.45 -7.55 -12.08
CA THR A 66 23.54 -6.23 -11.45
C THR A 66 22.69 -6.23 -10.18
N TRP A 67 23.35 -5.98 -9.05
CA TRP A 67 22.73 -6.06 -7.73
C TRP A 67 22.79 -4.72 -7.03
N ASN A 68 21.63 -4.23 -6.59
CA ASN A 68 21.56 -3.21 -5.56
C ASN A 68 21.64 -3.90 -4.19
N THR A 69 22.55 -3.45 -3.34
CA THR A 69 22.72 -4.02 -1.99
C THR A 69 21.92 -3.19 -1.01
N ILE A 70 20.95 -3.83 -0.37
CA ILE A 70 20.16 -3.23 0.70
C ILE A 70 20.83 -3.59 2.02
N VAL A 71 20.98 -2.59 2.88
CA VAL A 71 21.50 -2.76 4.24
C VAL A 71 20.37 -2.99 5.22
N ASP A 72 20.58 -3.85 6.21
CA ASP A 72 19.64 -4.08 7.30
C ASP A 72 19.49 -2.78 8.12
N PRO A 73 18.27 -2.24 8.27
CA PRO A 73 18.06 -0.99 8.98
C PRO A 73 18.50 -0.99 10.45
N LEU A 74 18.69 -2.15 11.08
CA LEU A 74 19.02 -2.25 12.51
C LEU A 74 20.53 -2.31 12.78
N ASN A 75 21.33 -2.77 11.82
CA ASN A 75 22.77 -2.99 12.03
C ASN A 75 23.68 -2.61 10.85
N GLY A 76 23.12 -2.25 9.70
CA GLY A 76 23.87 -1.85 8.50
C GLY A 76 24.48 -2.99 7.69
N GLU A 77 24.25 -4.25 8.05
CA GLU A 77 24.78 -5.39 7.29
C GLU A 77 24.13 -5.50 5.90
N PRO A 78 24.89 -5.85 4.84
CA PRO A 78 24.36 -6.03 3.49
C PRO A 78 23.58 -7.36 3.36
N PHE A 79 22.35 -7.39 3.89
CA PHE A 79 21.55 -8.60 4.06
C PHE A 79 20.63 -8.97 2.89
N ILE A 80 20.42 -8.07 1.91
CA ILE A 80 19.57 -8.34 0.74
C ILE A 80 20.24 -7.78 -0.52
N LYS A 81 20.22 -8.58 -1.60
CA LYS A 81 20.65 -8.19 -2.95
C LYS A 81 19.43 -8.14 -3.85
N VAL A 82 19.15 -6.98 -4.43
CA VAL A 82 18.02 -6.79 -5.33
C VAL A 82 18.51 -6.72 -6.77
N ALA A 83 17.95 -7.58 -7.62
CA ALA A 83 18.22 -7.61 -9.05
C ALA A 83 17.60 -6.37 -9.73
N GLU A 84 18.26 -5.22 -9.68
CA GLU A 84 17.73 -4.01 -10.29
C GLU A 84 17.90 -4.01 -11.81
N VAL A 85 16.82 -3.62 -12.48
CA VAL A 85 16.76 -3.38 -13.91
C VAL A 85 17.25 -1.95 -14.17
N ASP A 86 18.16 -1.80 -15.12
CA ASP A 86 18.62 -0.50 -15.61
C ASP A 86 17.79 -0.03 -16.81
N GLU A 87 18.07 1.19 -17.29
CA GLU A 87 17.38 1.80 -18.42
C GLU A 87 17.49 1.01 -19.74
N ALA A 88 18.45 0.10 -19.90
CA ALA A 88 18.58 -0.76 -21.08
C ALA A 88 17.78 -2.07 -20.95
N GLY A 89 17.58 -2.53 -19.71
CA GLY A 89 16.88 -3.76 -19.36
C GLY A 89 15.35 -3.67 -19.37
N ILE A 90 14.74 -2.51 -19.63
CA ILE A 90 13.28 -2.32 -19.54
C ILE A 90 12.49 -2.93 -20.71
N LYS A 91 13.13 -3.21 -21.85
CA LYS A 91 12.46 -3.64 -23.09
C LYS A 91 11.52 -4.85 -22.90
N PRO A 92 11.88 -5.92 -22.17
CA PRO A 92 10.97 -7.05 -21.94
C PRO A 92 9.68 -6.67 -21.20
N PHE A 93 9.71 -5.65 -20.35
CA PHE A 93 8.53 -5.14 -19.63
C PHE A 93 7.63 -4.31 -20.55
N VAL A 94 8.22 -3.47 -21.41
CA VAL A 94 7.49 -2.73 -22.46
C VAL A 94 6.77 -3.72 -23.40
N GLU A 95 7.48 -4.75 -23.84
CA GLU A 95 6.92 -5.83 -24.67
C GLU A 95 5.83 -6.63 -23.95
N SER A 96 5.99 -6.87 -22.64
CA SER A 96 5.00 -7.62 -21.86
C SER A 96 3.70 -6.84 -21.66
N LEU A 97 3.79 -5.53 -21.37
CA LEU A 97 2.63 -4.64 -21.25
C LEU A 97 1.89 -4.50 -22.58
N SER A 98 2.60 -4.36 -23.69
CA SER A 98 1.97 -4.18 -25.02
C SER A 98 1.13 -5.37 -25.49
N LYS A 99 1.34 -6.57 -24.90
CA LYS A 99 0.49 -7.76 -25.13
C LYS A 99 -0.92 -7.60 -24.55
N CYS A 100 -1.14 -6.71 -23.59
CA CYS A 100 -2.47 -6.43 -23.06
C CYS A 100 -3.17 -5.37 -23.93
N PRO A 101 -4.29 -5.69 -24.60
CA PRO A 101 -5.02 -4.69 -25.37
C PRO A 101 -5.72 -3.71 -24.42
N LYS A 102 -6.11 -2.54 -24.93
CA LYS A 102 -6.91 -1.54 -24.20
C LYS A 102 -8.28 -2.06 -23.74
N SER A 103 -8.74 -3.20 -24.28
CA SER A 103 -9.95 -3.90 -23.82
C SER A 103 -9.70 -4.87 -22.65
N GLY A 104 -8.49 -4.85 -22.07
CA GLY A 104 -8.08 -5.66 -20.90
C GLY A 104 -7.69 -7.09 -21.23
N LEU A 105 -7.26 -7.83 -20.21
CA LEU A 105 -7.18 -9.30 -20.22
C LEU A 105 -8.59 -9.90 -20.30
N HIS A 106 -9.52 -9.33 -19.54
CA HIS A 106 -10.96 -9.61 -19.54
C HIS A 106 -11.75 -8.32 -19.35
N ASN A 107 -13.05 -8.37 -19.64
CA ASN A 107 -14.00 -7.29 -19.40
C ASN A 107 -15.42 -7.91 -19.29
N PRO A 108 -16.49 -7.13 -19.04
CA PRO A 108 -17.83 -7.70 -18.86
C PRO A 108 -18.35 -8.57 -20.02
N PHE A 109 -17.79 -8.46 -21.23
CA PHE A 109 -18.17 -9.24 -22.40
C PHE A 109 -17.09 -10.22 -22.90
N LYS A 110 -15.86 -10.16 -22.36
CA LYS A 110 -14.70 -10.89 -22.87
C LYS A 110 -14.00 -11.62 -21.73
N ALA A 111 -13.86 -12.94 -21.88
CA ALA A 111 -13.25 -13.81 -20.88
C ALA A 111 -13.82 -13.61 -19.44
N PRO A 112 -15.16 -13.53 -19.26
CA PRO A 112 -15.75 -13.25 -17.95
C PRO A 112 -15.48 -14.35 -16.91
N GLU A 113 -15.09 -15.56 -17.33
CA GLU A 113 -14.62 -16.63 -16.45
C GLU A 113 -13.41 -16.21 -15.60
N ARG A 114 -12.64 -15.21 -16.06
CA ARG A 114 -11.49 -14.68 -15.31
C ARG A 114 -11.88 -13.94 -14.04
N TYR A 115 -13.07 -13.35 -13.97
CA TYR A 115 -13.57 -12.79 -12.71
C TYR A 115 -13.68 -13.88 -11.63
N LEU A 116 -14.12 -15.09 -12.01
CA LEU A 116 -14.24 -16.23 -11.09
C LEU A 116 -12.90 -16.82 -10.72
N MET A 117 -11.99 -16.94 -11.70
CA MET A 117 -10.62 -17.35 -11.46
C MET A 117 -9.95 -16.47 -10.39
N TYR A 118 -10.12 -15.16 -10.47
CA TYR A 118 -9.59 -14.25 -9.45
C TYR A 118 -10.28 -14.40 -8.10
N GLY A 119 -11.60 -14.65 -8.06
CA GLY A 119 -12.29 -14.98 -6.82
C GLY A 119 -11.76 -16.26 -6.15
N ASP A 120 -11.41 -17.27 -6.94
CA ASP A 120 -10.80 -18.51 -6.47
C ASP A 120 -9.36 -18.31 -5.98
N ILE A 121 -8.57 -17.50 -6.69
CA ILE A 121 -7.21 -17.10 -6.28
C ILE A 121 -7.27 -16.39 -4.93
N SER A 122 -8.19 -15.42 -4.77
CA SER A 122 -8.36 -14.67 -3.52
C SER A 122 -8.79 -15.57 -2.37
N THR A 123 -9.66 -16.55 -2.63
CA THR A 123 -10.05 -17.56 -1.64
C THR A 123 -8.84 -18.36 -1.14
N ARG A 124 -8.02 -18.88 -2.06
CA ARG A 124 -6.82 -19.65 -1.71
C ARG A 124 -5.77 -18.80 -1.01
N ALA A 125 -5.51 -17.60 -1.51
CA ALA A 125 -4.52 -16.69 -0.94
C ALA A 125 -4.92 -16.18 0.46
N ALA A 126 -6.19 -15.84 0.66
CA ALA A 126 -6.73 -15.50 1.98
C ALA A 126 -6.57 -16.66 2.97
N HIS A 127 -6.86 -17.89 2.54
CA HIS A 127 -6.64 -19.07 3.37
C HIS A 127 -5.16 -19.27 3.72
N MET A 128 -4.26 -19.15 2.74
CA MET A 128 -2.81 -19.25 2.98
C MET A 128 -2.33 -18.19 3.98
N LEU A 129 -2.72 -16.92 3.82
CA LEU A 129 -2.37 -15.85 4.77
C LEU A 129 -3.03 -16.03 6.16
N SER A 130 -4.08 -16.85 6.27
CA SER A 130 -4.69 -17.18 7.57
C SER A 130 -3.90 -18.22 8.36
N GLN A 131 -3.00 -18.97 7.71
CA GLN A 131 -2.18 -19.97 8.39
C GLN A 131 -1.16 -19.28 9.30
N PRO A 132 -1.04 -19.68 10.58
CA PRO A 132 -0.16 -19.01 11.54
C PRO A 132 1.29 -18.87 11.08
N GLU A 133 1.84 -19.91 10.46
CA GLU A 133 3.22 -19.94 9.96
C GLU A 133 3.44 -18.99 8.79
N VAL A 134 2.48 -18.87 7.87
CA VAL A 134 2.53 -17.94 6.73
C VAL A 134 2.34 -16.51 7.21
N SER A 135 1.38 -16.28 8.11
CA SER A 135 1.16 -14.97 8.71
C SER A 135 2.40 -14.49 9.47
N ASN A 136 3.01 -15.37 10.26
CA ASN A 136 4.23 -15.06 11.00
C ASN A 136 5.42 -14.82 10.07
N PHE A 137 5.56 -15.60 8.99
CA PHE A 137 6.59 -15.40 7.97
C PHE A 137 6.53 -13.99 7.38
N PHE A 138 5.36 -13.57 6.87
CA PHE A 138 5.22 -12.21 6.31
C PHE A 138 5.39 -11.14 7.38
N THR A 139 4.85 -11.35 8.58
CA THR A 139 5.01 -10.42 9.69
C THR A 139 6.48 -10.17 9.99
N ARG A 140 7.27 -11.23 10.18
CA ARG A 140 8.71 -11.12 10.46
C ARG A 140 9.47 -10.51 9.28
N LEU A 141 9.15 -10.91 8.05
CA LEU A 141 9.82 -10.39 6.86
C LEU A 141 9.59 -8.87 6.71
N ILE A 142 8.35 -8.41 6.96
CA ILE A 142 8.02 -6.98 7.01
C ILE A 142 8.87 -6.28 8.07
N GLN A 143 8.97 -6.82 9.29
CA GLN A 143 9.79 -6.19 10.36
C GLN A 143 11.27 -6.04 9.95
N ARG A 144 11.82 -7.00 9.21
CA ARG A 144 13.23 -6.97 8.79
C ARG A 144 13.54 -5.85 7.81
N VAL A 145 12.61 -5.50 6.93
CA VAL A 145 12.85 -4.51 5.85
C VAL A 145 12.16 -3.17 6.09
N SER A 146 11.08 -3.16 6.86
CA SER A 146 10.28 -2.00 7.25
C SER A 146 10.08 -2.05 8.77
N PRO A 147 11.10 -1.66 9.55
CA PRO A 147 11.12 -1.85 11.00
C PRO A 147 9.91 -1.25 11.69
N LYS A 148 9.09 -2.14 12.26
CA LYS A 148 7.90 -1.82 13.04
C LYS A 148 7.64 -2.94 14.03
N SER A 149 6.89 -2.66 15.09
CA SER A 149 6.49 -3.70 16.05
C SER A 149 5.79 -4.87 15.36
N TYR A 150 5.86 -6.05 15.99
CA TYR A 150 5.25 -7.27 15.44
C TYR A 150 3.76 -7.08 15.18
N GLN A 151 3.06 -6.40 16.09
CA GLN A 151 1.62 -6.14 15.97
C GLN A 151 1.30 -5.23 14.78
N GLN A 152 2.14 -4.23 14.46
CA GLN A 152 1.94 -3.38 13.29
C GLN A 152 2.19 -4.14 11.98
N ALA A 153 3.23 -4.97 11.92
CA ALA A 153 3.49 -5.83 10.76
C ALA A 153 2.39 -6.90 10.59
N GLN A 154 1.91 -7.48 11.70
CA GLN A 154 0.84 -8.47 11.68
C GLN A 154 -0.49 -7.84 11.25
N ALA A 155 -0.76 -6.60 11.65
CA ALA A 155 -1.96 -5.86 11.22
C ALA A 155 -1.97 -5.69 9.69
N GLU A 156 -0.82 -5.39 9.07
CA GLU A 156 -0.67 -5.28 7.62
C GLU A 156 -1.02 -6.61 6.91
N VAL A 157 -0.54 -7.74 7.44
CA VAL A 157 -0.89 -9.08 6.95
C VAL A 157 -2.37 -9.38 7.16
N TYR A 158 -2.93 -8.98 8.30
CA TYR A 158 -4.34 -9.17 8.62
C TYR A 158 -5.24 -8.41 7.66
N VAL A 159 -4.96 -7.13 7.38
CA VAL A 159 -5.71 -6.29 6.44
C VAL A 159 -5.62 -6.89 5.03
N SER A 160 -4.42 -7.28 4.59
CA SER A 160 -4.19 -7.94 3.30
C SER A 160 -5.02 -9.22 3.15
N ARG A 161 -5.05 -10.06 4.20
CA ARG A 161 -5.89 -11.27 4.24
C ARG A 161 -7.38 -10.92 4.16
N LYS A 162 -7.86 -9.98 5.00
CA LYS A 162 -9.27 -9.62 5.04
C LYS A 162 -9.74 -8.96 3.75
N PHE A 163 -8.87 -8.21 3.08
CA PHE A 163 -9.14 -7.71 1.75
C PHE A 163 -9.36 -8.86 0.75
N LEU A 164 -8.49 -9.88 0.74
CA LEU A 164 -8.67 -11.03 -0.13
C LEU A 164 -9.96 -11.80 0.19
N GLU A 165 -10.32 -11.95 1.48
CA GLU A 165 -11.59 -12.55 1.91
C GLU A 165 -12.82 -11.80 1.34
N ASN A 166 -12.76 -10.46 1.25
CA ASN A 166 -13.84 -9.64 0.67
C ASN A 166 -14.06 -9.90 -0.82
N PHE A 167 -13.06 -10.45 -1.52
CA PHE A 167 -13.09 -10.67 -2.97
C PHE A 167 -13.08 -12.15 -3.35
N CYS A 168 -13.54 -13.03 -2.46
CA CYS A 168 -13.76 -14.43 -2.76
C CYS A 168 -14.99 -14.67 -3.66
N SER A 169 -15.02 -15.82 -4.33
CA SER A 169 -16.19 -16.27 -5.11
C SER A 169 -16.66 -15.22 -6.14
N ASP A 170 -17.94 -14.86 -6.15
CA ASP A 170 -18.52 -13.91 -7.12
C ASP A 170 -18.23 -12.44 -6.81
N GLN A 171 -17.53 -12.10 -5.73
CA GLN A 171 -17.31 -10.70 -5.36
C GLN A 171 -16.47 -9.95 -6.40
N VAL A 172 -15.50 -10.61 -7.03
CA VAL A 172 -14.78 -10.03 -8.18
C VAL A 172 -15.71 -9.83 -9.38
N ARG A 173 -16.65 -10.76 -9.62
CA ARG A 173 -17.69 -10.61 -10.66
C ARG A 173 -18.58 -9.39 -10.36
N PHE A 174 -18.91 -9.15 -9.10
CA PHE A 174 -19.76 -8.02 -8.68
C PHE A 174 -19.08 -6.65 -8.84
N LEU A 175 -17.74 -6.57 -8.83
CA LEU A 175 -17.03 -5.34 -9.20
C LEU A 175 -17.34 -4.90 -10.64
N ALA A 176 -17.57 -5.86 -11.54
CA ALA A 176 -17.89 -5.63 -12.94
C ALA A 176 -19.39 -5.31 -13.19
N ARG A 177 -20.20 -5.17 -12.13
CA ARG A 177 -21.62 -4.83 -12.24
C ARG A 177 -21.82 -3.55 -13.07
N SER A 178 -22.74 -3.64 -14.03
CA SER A 178 -23.23 -2.55 -14.88
C SER A 178 -24.59 -2.03 -14.40
N PHE A 179 -25.07 -0.97 -15.04
CA PHE A 179 -26.45 -0.53 -15.00
C PHE A 179 -27.00 -0.37 -16.43
N ALA A 180 -28.32 -0.30 -16.56
CA ALA A 180 -29.00 -0.08 -17.84
C ALA A 180 -30.18 0.87 -17.68
N VAL A 181 -30.49 1.62 -18.75
CA VAL A 181 -31.61 2.56 -18.83
C VAL A 181 -32.39 2.29 -20.13
N PRO A 182 -33.74 2.20 -20.08
CA PRO A 182 -34.56 2.12 -21.29
C PRO A 182 -34.33 3.32 -22.22
N GLY A 183 -34.30 3.09 -23.53
CA GLY A 183 -34.19 4.13 -24.54
C GLY A 183 -35.52 4.80 -24.88
N ASN A 184 -35.50 5.58 -25.96
CA ASN A 184 -36.65 6.38 -26.40
C ASN A 184 -37.72 5.56 -27.15
N HIS A 185 -37.34 4.39 -27.67
CA HIS A 185 -38.21 3.54 -28.49
C HIS A 185 -37.89 2.05 -28.31
N LEU A 186 -38.79 1.19 -28.78
CA LEU A 186 -38.61 -0.26 -28.73
C LEU A 186 -37.31 -0.66 -29.46
N GLY A 187 -36.51 -1.51 -28.81
CA GLY A 187 -35.20 -1.92 -29.32
C GLY A 187 -34.04 -1.05 -28.86
N GLN A 188 -34.29 0.10 -28.23
CA GLN A 188 -33.26 0.98 -27.71
C GLN A 188 -33.08 0.82 -26.19
N GLN A 189 -31.83 0.66 -25.75
CA GLN A 189 -31.42 0.68 -24.34
C GLN A 189 -29.96 1.12 -24.21
N SER A 190 -29.65 1.89 -23.16
CA SER A 190 -28.28 2.27 -22.82
C SER A 190 -27.77 1.48 -21.62
N HIS A 191 -26.48 1.14 -21.62
CA HIS A 191 -25.84 0.36 -20.58
C HIS A 191 -24.50 0.99 -20.20
N GLY A 192 -24.31 1.25 -18.90
CA GLY A 192 -23.06 1.77 -18.36
C GLY A 192 -22.22 0.67 -17.72
N TYR A 193 -21.03 0.43 -18.27
CA TYR A 193 -20.10 -0.61 -17.81
C TYR A 193 -18.87 -0.03 -17.11
N ARG A 194 -18.24 -0.87 -16.27
CA ARG A 194 -16.86 -0.68 -15.81
C ARG A 194 -15.91 -1.35 -16.79
N TRP A 195 -15.05 -0.56 -17.41
CA TRP A 195 -14.14 -1.02 -18.45
C TRP A 195 -12.68 -0.94 -17.97
N PRO A 196 -11.84 -1.96 -18.23
CA PRO A 196 -10.41 -1.89 -17.90
C PRO A 196 -9.72 -0.79 -18.70
N TYR A 197 -8.56 -0.36 -18.21
CA TYR A 197 -7.61 0.47 -18.94
C TYR A 197 -6.70 -0.35 -19.87
N GLY A 198 -6.43 -1.63 -19.53
CA GLY A 198 -5.52 -2.52 -20.26
C GLY A 198 -4.14 -2.58 -19.60
N PRO A 199 -3.05 -2.14 -20.24
CA PRO A 199 -1.74 -2.09 -19.61
C PRO A 199 -1.67 -0.94 -18.60
N VAL A 200 -1.25 -1.25 -17.37
CA VAL A 200 -1.18 -0.28 -16.25
C VAL A 200 0.12 -0.45 -15.46
N ALA A 201 0.46 0.55 -14.64
CA ALA A 201 1.61 0.50 -13.73
C ALA A 201 1.20 0.78 -12.28
N ILE A 202 1.92 0.17 -11.34
CA ILE A 202 1.75 0.33 -9.89
C ILE A 202 3.12 0.61 -9.28
N ILE A 203 3.24 1.69 -8.51
CA ILE A 203 4.46 2.08 -7.81
C ILE A 203 4.12 2.33 -6.34
N THR A 204 4.76 1.60 -5.43
CA THR A 204 4.47 1.69 -3.98
C THR A 204 5.72 1.97 -3.15
N PRO A 205 5.57 2.62 -1.97
CA PRO A 205 6.67 3.04 -1.12
C PRO A 205 7.16 1.91 -0.21
N PHE A 206 8.05 2.25 0.72
CA PHE A 206 8.71 1.30 1.62
C PHE A 206 7.87 0.89 2.84
N ASN A 207 6.97 1.75 3.30
CA ASN A 207 6.44 1.71 4.66
C ASN A 207 5.35 0.66 4.88
N PHE A 208 4.61 0.26 3.84
CA PHE A 208 3.68 -0.87 3.86
C PHE A 208 3.95 -1.80 2.66
N PRO A 209 4.99 -2.65 2.77
CA PRO A 209 5.53 -3.41 1.64
C PRO A 209 4.65 -4.58 1.17
N LEU A 210 3.59 -4.92 1.92
CA LEU A 210 2.60 -5.92 1.55
C LEU A 210 1.27 -5.26 1.20
N GLU A 211 0.67 -4.53 2.14
CA GLU A 211 -0.73 -4.09 2.05
C GLU A 211 -1.00 -3.19 0.84
N ILE A 212 -0.20 -2.14 0.65
CA ILE A 212 -0.39 -1.21 -0.48
C ILE A 212 -0.23 -1.95 -1.83
N PRO A 213 0.89 -2.65 -2.11
CA PRO A 213 1.06 -3.28 -3.41
C PRO A 213 0.07 -4.41 -3.67
N ILE A 214 -0.29 -5.24 -2.68
CA ILE A 214 -1.23 -6.35 -2.92
C ILE A 214 -2.64 -5.86 -3.19
N LEU A 215 -3.16 -4.90 -2.42
CA LEU A 215 -4.51 -4.36 -2.61
C LEU A 215 -4.65 -3.70 -3.99
N GLN A 216 -3.66 -2.91 -4.40
CA GLN A 216 -3.67 -2.24 -5.70
C GLN A 216 -3.49 -3.20 -6.86
N MET A 217 -2.55 -4.14 -6.77
CA MET A 217 -2.30 -5.13 -7.83
C MET A 217 -3.52 -6.02 -8.06
N MET A 218 -4.13 -6.53 -6.99
CA MET A 218 -5.33 -7.35 -7.10
C MET A 218 -6.50 -6.52 -7.65
N GLY A 219 -6.69 -5.27 -7.21
CA GLY A 219 -7.68 -4.36 -7.79
C GLY A 219 -7.51 -4.15 -9.31
N ALA A 220 -6.28 -3.94 -9.77
CA ALA A 220 -5.97 -3.81 -11.20
C ALA A 220 -6.34 -5.08 -11.98
N LEU A 221 -5.92 -6.25 -11.47
CA LEU A 221 -6.20 -7.56 -12.08
C LEU A 221 -7.71 -7.85 -12.09
N TYR A 222 -8.43 -7.62 -10.98
CA TYR A 222 -9.87 -7.82 -10.88
C TYR A 222 -10.64 -7.09 -11.97
N MET A 223 -10.27 -5.84 -12.24
CA MET A 223 -10.93 -5.03 -13.27
C MET A 223 -10.53 -5.37 -14.71
N GLY A 224 -9.57 -6.28 -14.91
CA GLY A 224 -9.14 -6.76 -16.22
C GLY A 224 -7.88 -6.11 -16.77
N ASN A 225 -7.09 -5.45 -15.95
CA ASN A 225 -5.82 -4.83 -16.37
C ASN A 225 -4.67 -5.82 -16.29
N LYS A 226 -3.57 -5.52 -17.00
CA LYS A 226 -2.26 -6.15 -16.82
C LYS A 226 -1.31 -5.14 -16.15
N PRO A 227 -1.01 -5.28 -14.85
CA PRO A 227 -0.08 -4.39 -14.16
C PRO A 227 1.38 -4.79 -14.33
N VAL A 228 2.26 -3.79 -14.44
CA VAL A 228 3.64 -3.89 -13.96
C VAL A 228 3.73 -3.28 -12.56
N VAL A 229 4.28 -4.02 -11.61
CA VAL A 229 4.36 -3.62 -10.20
C VAL A 229 5.81 -3.31 -9.82
N LYS A 230 6.04 -2.13 -9.27
CA LYS A 230 7.29 -1.72 -8.64
C LYS A 230 7.05 -1.40 -7.17
N VAL A 231 7.75 -2.10 -6.29
CA VAL A 231 7.84 -1.74 -4.87
C VAL A 231 9.21 -1.09 -4.63
N ASP A 232 9.36 -0.23 -3.62
CA ASP A 232 10.68 0.28 -3.22
C ASP A 232 11.65 -0.89 -2.97
N SER A 233 12.83 -0.85 -3.60
CA SER A 233 13.82 -1.94 -3.56
C SER A 233 14.24 -2.31 -2.13
N LYS A 234 14.16 -1.39 -1.16
CA LYS A 234 14.47 -1.69 0.25
C LYS A 234 13.61 -2.80 0.83
N VAL A 235 12.38 -2.94 0.33
CA VAL A 235 11.34 -3.79 0.93
C VAL A 235 10.66 -4.74 -0.06
N SER A 236 11.04 -4.69 -1.32
CA SER A 236 10.38 -5.39 -2.43
C SER A 236 10.38 -6.92 -2.29
N ILE A 237 11.29 -7.47 -1.46
CA ILE A 237 11.32 -8.89 -1.08
C ILE A 237 9.98 -9.40 -0.55
N VAL A 238 9.23 -8.57 0.18
CA VAL A 238 7.92 -8.95 0.74
C VAL A 238 6.93 -9.25 -0.39
N MET A 239 6.82 -8.35 -1.37
CA MET A 239 5.92 -8.52 -2.50
C MET A 239 6.39 -9.64 -3.44
N GLU A 240 7.70 -9.87 -3.57
CA GLU A 240 8.21 -11.03 -4.30
C GLU A 240 7.71 -12.35 -3.70
N GLN A 241 7.82 -12.52 -2.37
CA GLN A 241 7.33 -13.73 -1.70
C GLN A 241 5.79 -13.83 -1.79
N MET A 242 5.07 -12.71 -1.75
CA MET A 242 3.61 -12.70 -1.95
C MET A 242 3.22 -13.11 -3.38
N LEU A 243 3.95 -12.67 -4.41
CA LEU A 243 3.74 -13.10 -5.80
C LEU A 243 3.97 -14.61 -5.96
N ARG A 244 4.99 -15.17 -5.31
CA ARG A 244 5.22 -16.62 -5.28
C ARG A 244 4.05 -17.36 -4.66
N LEU A 245 3.55 -16.90 -3.51
CA LEU A 245 2.34 -17.44 -2.87
C LEU A 245 1.12 -17.35 -3.80
N LEU A 246 0.92 -16.23 -4.49
CA LEU A 246 -0.20 -16.05 -5.42
C LEU A 246 -0.10 -17.00 -6.63
N HIS A 247 1.10 -17.24 -7.15
CA HIS A 247 1.31 -18.23 -8.22
C HIS A 247 0.97 -19.64 -7.76
N ASP A 248 1.35 -20.03 -6.54
CA ASP A 248 0.92 -21.30 -5.93
C ASP A 248 -0.61 -21.33 -5.73
N CYS A 249 -1.22 -20.17 -5.48
CA CYS A 249 -2.68 -20.00 -5.45
C CYS A 249 -3.32 -19.88 -6.84
N GLY A 250 -2.58 -20.06 -7.94
CA GLY A 250 -3.12 -20.12 -9.30
C GLY A 250 -3.16 -18.79 -10.07
N LEU A 251 -2.53 -17.72 -9.58
CA LEU A 251 -2.34 -16.49 -10.37
C LEU A 251 -1.49 -16.80 -11.62
N PRO A 252 -2.02 -16.60 -12.84
CA PRO A 252 -1.24 -16.80 -14.06
C PRO A 252 -0.03 -15.87 -14.09
N ARG A 253 1.15 -16.45 -14.35
CA ARG A 253 2.41 -15.69 -14.27
C ARG A 253 2.52 -14.57 -15.31
N GLU A 254 1.77 -14.65 -16.40
CA GLU A 254 1.78 -13.64 -17.47
C GLU A 254 0.86 -12.44 -17.22
N ASP A 255 -0.01 -12.53 -16.19
CA ASP A 255 -0.98 -11.49 -15.87
C ASP A 255 -0.35 -10.28 -15.17
N VAL A 256 0.83 -10.45 -14.57
CA VAL A 256 1.55 -9.40 -13.84
C VAL A 256 3.05 -9.49 -14.13
N ASP A 257 3.68 -8.33 -14.28
CA ASP A 257 5.13 -8.21 -14.23
C ASP A 257 5.54 -7.52 -12.91
N PHE A 258 6.69 -7.87 -12.36
CA PHE A 258 7.27 -7.30 -11.15
C PHE A 258 8.69 -6.81 -11.44
N ILE A 259 8.92 -5.52 -11.24
CA ILE A 259 10.18 -4.86 -11.57
C ILE A 259 10.79 -4.23 -10.33
N ASN A 260 12.07 -4.50 -10.11
CA ASN A 260 12.93 -3.77 -9.19
C ASN A 260 13.79 -2.82 -10.03
N SER A 261 13.77 -1.54 -9.68
CA SER A 261 14.54 -0.51 -10.37
C SER A 261 14.61 0.76 -9.53
N ASP A 262 15.52 1.65 -9.89
CA ASP A 262 15.51 3.01 -9.37
C ASP A 262 14.33 3.83 -9.96
N GLY A 263 14.09 5.00 -9.38
CA GLY A 263 13.01 5.88 -9.85
C GLY A 263 13.20 6.36 -11.29
N LYS A 264 14.45 6.56 -11.72
CA LYS A 264 14.79 7.05 -13.07
C LYS A 264 14.42 6.01 -14.13
N THR A 265 14.82 4.77 -13.93
CA THR A 265 14.52 3.66 -14.83
C THR A 265 13.02 3.37 -14.88
N MET A 266 12.33 3.40 -13.74
CA MET A 266 10.87 3.28 -13.74
C MET A 266 10.21 4.42 -14.53
N ASN A 267 10.65 5.67 -14.36
CA ASN A 267 10.11 6.81 -15.12
C ASN A 267 10.31 6.61 -16.63
N LYS A 268 11.47 6.11 -17.05
CA LYS A 268 11.73 5.78 -18.46
C LYS A 268 10.78 4.69 -18.96
N LEU A 269 10.59 3.61 -18.20
CA LEU A 269 9.63 2.55 -18.54
C LEU A 269 8.23 3.12 -18.74
N LEU A 270 7.76 3.99 -17.85
CA LEU A 270 6.43 4.60 -17.96
C LEU A 270 6.29 5.45 -19.24
N LEU A 271 7.33 6.18 -19.62
CA LEU A 271 7.33 7.01 -20.83
C LEU A 271 7.40 6.16 -22.11
N GLU A 272 8.10 5.03 -22.11
CA GLU A 272 8.22 4.16 -23.29
C GLU A 272 7.05 3.18 -23.44
N ALA A 273 6.53 2.62 -22.34
CA ALA A 273 5.42 1.69 -22.35
C ALA A 273 4.05 2.38 -22.45
N GLU A 274 3.99 3.67 -22.13
CA GLU A 274 2.78 4.49 -22.10
C GLU A 274 1.55 3.78 -21.46
N PRO A 275 1.65 3.32 -20.19
CA PRO A 275 0.54 2.68 -19.52
C PRO A 275 -0.69 3.60 -19.50
N ARG A 276 -1.87 2.99 -19.61
CA ARG A 276 -3.14 3.72 -19.73
C ARG A 276 -3.61 4.30 -18.40
N MET A 277 -3.11 3.76 -17.29
CA MET A 277 -3.27 4.26 -15.94
C MET A 277 -2.03 3.89 -15.12
N THR A 278 -1.57 4.78 -14.26
CA THR A 278 -0.50 4.52 -13.29
C THR A 278 -0.99 4.86 -11.90
N LEU A 279 -0.97 3.90 -10.97
CA LEU A 279 -1.12 4.17 -9.55
C LEU A 279 0.26 4.46 -8.97
N PHE A 280 0.42 5.62 -8.36
CA PHE A 280 1.60 5.97 -7.58
C PHE A 280 1.22 6.25 -6.14
N THR A 281 1.94 5.60 -5.23
CA THR A 281 1.91 5.90 -3.80
C THR A 281 3.30 6.30 -3.33
N GLY A 282 3.43 7.45 -2.65
CA GLY A 282 4.69 7.96 -2.14
C GLY A 282 4.74 9.48 -2.03
N SER A 283 5.92 10.08 -1.99
CA SER A 283 6.05 11.54 -1.77
C SER A 283 5.35 12.39 -2.84
N SER A 284 4.73 13.51 -2.44
CA SER A 284 4.06 14.45 -3.36
C SER A 284 4.98 15.00 -4.46
N ARG A 285 6.26 15.24 -4.16
CA ARG A 285 7.25 15.66 -5.17
C ARG A 285 7.35 14.70 -6.37
N VAL A 286 7.29 13.39 -6.11
CA VAL A 286 7.33 12.37 -7.18
C VAL A 286 5.96 12.21 -7.81
N ALA A 287 4.88 12.29 -7.03
CA ALA A 287 3.50 12.26 -7.52
C ALA A 287 3.24 13.36 -8.57
N ASP A 288 3.62 14.61 -8.27
CA ASP A 288 3.45 15.74 -9.17
C ASP A 288 4.30 15.62 -10.43
N LYS A 289 5.55 15.17 -10.28
CA LYS A 289 6.41 14.89 -11.44
C LYS A 289 5.76 13.85 -12.37
N LEU A 290 5.26 12.75 -11.82
CA LEU A 290 4.61 11.70 -12.61
C LEU A 290 3.30 12.16 -13.23
N ALA A 291 2.52 13.01 -12.54
CA ALA A 291 1.31 13.59 -13.10
C ALA A 291 1.61 14.45 -14.33
N VAL A 292 2.70 15.23 -14.32
CA VAL A 292 3.16 16.01 -15.47
C VAL A 292 3.65 15.10 -16.60
N ASP A 293 4.60 14.21 -16.29
CA ASP A 293 5.20 13.29 -17.28
C ASP A 293 4.16 12.43 -18.00
N LEU A 294 3.15 11.96 -17.27
CA LEU A 294 2.09 11.08 -17.78
C LEU A 294 0.83 11.83 -18.21
N LYS A 295 0.87 13.17 -18.25
CA LYS A 295 -0.23 14.03 -18.72
C LYS A 295 -1.55 13.72 -17.99
N GLY A 296 -1.47 13.56 -16.67
CA GLY A 296 -2.61 13.28 -15.79
C GLY A 296 -3.15 11.85 -15.84
N ARG A 297 -2.51 10.90 -16.55
CA ARG A 297 -2.91 9.48 -16.55
C ARG A 297 -2.44 8.74 -15.30
N VAL A 298 -2.78 9.29 -14.14
CA VAL A 298 -2.34 8.83 -12.83
C VAL A 298 -3.49 8.77 -11.84
N LYS A 299 -3.35 7.87 -10.87
CA LYS A 299 -4.04 7.91 -9.59
C LYS A 299 -3.00 8.01 -8.48
N LEU A 300 -3.21 8.91 -7.53
CA LEU A 300 -2.20 9.33 -6.55
C LEU A 300 -2.72 9.12 -5.13
N GLU A 301 -1.92 8.45 -4.32
CA GLU A 301 -1.98 8.54 -2.85
C GLU A 301 -0.64 9.09 -2.39
N ASP A 302 -0.57 10.39 -2.19
CA ASP A 302 0.65 11.11 -1.91
C ASP A 302 0.78 11.53 -0.44
N ALA A 303 1.73 12.41 -0.12
CA ALA A 303 2.08 12.76 1.26
C ALA A 303 0.88 13.30 2.06
N GLY A 304 0.92 13.13 3.38
CA GLY A 304 -0.07 13.66 4.31
C GLY A 304 0.58 14.63 5.30
N PHE A 305 -0.12 15.72 5.64
CA PHE A 305 0.15 16.47 6.88
C PHE A 305 -1.09 16.36 7.75
N ASP A 306 -1.26 15.19 8.35
CA ASP A 306 -2.53 14.80 8.94
C ASP A 306 -2.71 15.35 10.34
N TRP A 307 -3.93 15.81 10.61
CA TRP A 307 -4.26 16.60 11.78
C TRP A 307 -5.28 15.91 12.68
N LYS A 308 -5.17 16.21 13.98
CA LYS A 308 -6.16 15.85 14.99
C LYS A 308 -6.64 17.10 15.72
N VAL A 309 -7.95 17.25 15.83
CA VAL A 309 -8.60 18.32 16.59
C VAL A 309 -9.30 17.71 17.80
N LEU A 310 -8.96 18.17 19.01
CA LEU A 310 -9.69 17.82 20.22
C LEU A 310 -10.77 18.86 20.47
N GLY A 311 -12.02 18.42 20.64
CA GLY A 311 -13.17 19.29 20.96
C GLY A 311 -13.22 19.74 22.41
N PRO A 312 -14.22 20.55 22.80
CA PRO A 312 -14.31 21.14 24.13
C PRO A 312 -14.68 20.14 25.25
N ASP A 313 -15.29 19.00 24.88
CA ASP A 313 -15.81 17.96 25.76
C ASP A 313 -14.72 16.96 26.20
N VAL A 314 -13.94 17.33 27.21
CA VAL A 314 -12.87 16.48 27.76
C VAL A 314 -13.46 15.22 28.42
N GLN A 315 -13.12 14.05 27.88
CA GLN A 315 -13.49 12.75 28.44
C GLN A 315 -12.52 11.67 27.95
N GLU A 316 -12.47 10.52 28.61
CA GLU A 316 -11.65 9.36 28.20
C GLU A 316 -10.16 9.68 27.96
N VAL A 317 -9.57 10.57 28.79
CA VAL A 317 -8.22 11.12 28.59
C VAL A 317 -7.15 10.03 28.43
N ASP A 318 -7.24 8.93 29.17
CA ASP A 318 -6.33 7.78 29.03
C ASP A 318 -6.38 7.14 27.65
N TYR A 319 -7.60 6.95 27.13
CA TYR A 319 -7.81 6.37 25.80
C TYR A 319 -7.32 7.32 24.71
N VAL A 320 -7.68 8.61 24.80
CA VAL A 320 -7.27 9.61 23.81
C VAL A 320 -5.75 9.79 23.81
N ALA A 321 -5.08 9.80 24.97
CA ALA A 321 -3.63 9.83 25.06
C ALA A 321 -2.99 8.63 24.36
N TRP A 322 -3.54 7.43 24.57
CA TRP A 322 -3.08 6.21 23.89
C TRP A 322 -3.28 6.28 22.37
N VAL A 323 -4.40 6.80 21.89
CA VAL A 323 -4.65 6.96 20.45
C VAL A 323 -3.69 7.99 19.85
N CYS A 324 -3.46 9.14 20.49
CA CYS A 324 -2.47 10.13 20.03
C CYS A 324 -1.04 9.56 19.97
N ASP A 325 -0.61 8.82 20.99
CA ASP A 325 0.68 8.13 20.98
C ASP A 325 0.79 7.13 19.80
N GLN A 326 -0.26 6.35 19.56
CA GLN A 326 -0.28 5.38 18.46
C GLN A 326 -0.34 6.04 17.08
N ASP A 327 -1.11 7.10 16.92
CA ASP A 327 -1.27 7.81 15.64
C ASP A 327 0.02 8.54 15.24
N ALA A 328 0.70 9.17 16.19
CA ALA A 328 1.94 9.91 15.91
C ALA A 328 3.16 8.98 15.78
N TYR A 329 3.25 7.93 16.59
CA TYR A 329 4.55 7.25 16.81
C TYR A 329 4.58 5.76 16.47
N ALA A 330 3.45 5.10 16.18
CA ALA A 330 3.51 3.73 15.67
C ALA A 330 4.26 3.68 14.33
N CYS A 331 5.11 2.66 14.15
CA CYS A 331 6.05 2.57 13.01
C CYS A 331 7.04 3.76 12.94
N SER A 332 7.35 4.39 14.08
CA SER A 332 8.12 5.64 14.14
C SER A 332 7.52 6.76 13.28
N GLY A 333 6.19 6.90 13.24
CA GLY A 333 5.52 7.92 12.42
C GLY A 333 5.60 7.73 10.91
N GLN A 334 6.16 6.61 10.42
CA GLN A 334 6.31 6.31 9.00
C GLN A 334 5.01 5.78 8.38
N LYS A 335 3.91 6.50 8.58
CA LYS A 335 2.62 6.25 7.94
C LYS A 335 2.19 7.53 7.26
N CYS A 336 1.68 7.44 6.03
CA CYS A 336 1.04 8.58 5.39
C CYS A 336 -0.13 9.12 6.22
N SER A 337 -0.72 8.28 7.08
CA SER A 337 -1.79 8.62 8.02
C SER A 337 -1.34 9.12 9.42
N ALA A 338 -0.04 9.31 9.65
CA ALA A 338 0.48 9.63 10.98
C ALA A 338 0.04 11.02 11.46
N GLU A 339 -0.34 11.13 12.74
CA GLU A 339 -0.69 12.42 13.35
C GLU A 339 0.53 13.33 13.39
N SER A 340 0.52 14.34 12.52
CA SER A 340 1.62 15.30 12.36
C SER A 340 1.35 16.59 13.14
N VAL A 341 0.08 16.93 13.37
CA VAL A 341 -0.31 18.07 14.20
C VAL A 341 -1.54 17.79 15.08
N LEU A 342 -1.46 18.17 16.36
CA LEU A 342 -2.54 18.12 17.33
C LEU A 342 -3.02 19.53 17.70
N PHE A 343 -4.26 19.86 17.35
CA PHE A 343 -4.96 21.06 17.80
C PHE A 343 -5.75 20.75 19.08
N MET A 344 -5.18 21.12 20.23
CA MET A 344 -5.73 20.84 21.55
C MET A 344 -6.62 21.99 22.03
N HIS A 345 -7.89 21.74 22.30
CA HIS A 345 -8.75 22.75 22.94
C HIS A 345 -8.24 23.06 24.36
N GLU A 346 -8.34 24.32 24.80
CA GLU A 346 -7.85 24.79 26.12
C GLU A 346 -8.35 23.96 27.33
N ASN A 347 -9.50 23.29 27.19
CA ASN A 347 -10.04 22.40 28.21
C ASN A 347 -9.15 21.14 28.41
N TRP A 348 -8.57 20.62 27.32
CA TRP A 348 -7.65 19.49 27.36
C TRP A 348 -6.28 19.87 27.93
N ALA A 349 -5.84 21.13 27.77
CA ALA A 349 -4.60 21.64 28.35
C ALA A 349 -4.59 21.56 29.89
N LYS A 350 -5.79 21.63 30.50
CA LYS A 350 -6.00 21.50 31.96
C LYS A 350 -6.07 20.03 32.42
N SER A 351 -6.10 19.08 31.48
CA SER A 351 -6.16 17.65 31.75
C SER A 351 -4.75 17.04 31.87
N SER A 352 -4.68 15.73 32.12
CA SER A 352 -3.43 14.96 32.15
C SER A 352 -3.01 14.42 30.77
N LEU A 353 -3.62 14.90 29.67
CA LEU A 353 -3.33 14.41 28.32
C LEU A 353 -1.85 14.50 27.96
N LEU A 354 -1.23 15.68 28.05
CA LEU A 354 0.17 15.89 27.65
C LEU A 354 1.15 15.06 28.49
N SER A 355 0.93 14.97 29.80
CA SER A 355 1.77 14.13 30.66
C SER A 355 1.64 12.65 30.29
N LYS A 356 0.41 12.18 30.02
CA LYS A 356 0.19 10.78 29.59
C LYS A 356 0.79 10.50 28.22
N MET A 357 0.69 11.43 27.26
CA MET A 357 1.35 11.31 25.95
C MET A 357 2.86 11.21 26.11
N LYS A 358 3.48 12.03 26.98
CA LYS A 358 4.91 11.93 27.30
C LYS A 358 5.28 10.55 27.89
N ASP A 359 4.54 10.08 28.90
CA ASP A 359 4.82 8.79 29.54
C ASP A 359 4.66 7.61 28.54
N LEU A 360 3.68 7.70 27.64
CA LEU A 360 3.44 6.71 26.58
C LEU A 360 4.50 6.76 25.49
N ALA A 361 5.02 7.94 25.16
CA ALA A 361 6.15 8.10 24.24
C ALA A 361 7.44 7.52 24.83
N GLU A 362 7.73 7.78 26.11
CA GLU A 362 8.97 7.37 26.79
C GLU A 362 9.11 5.86 27.00
N ARG A 363 8.00 5.11 27.01
CA ARG A 363 8.05 3.64 27.11
C ARG A 363 8.39 2.94 25.78
N ARG A 364 8.33 3.67 24.65
CA ARG A 364 8.67 3.11 23.33
C ARG A 364 10.15 2.83 23.26
N LYS A 365 10.51 1.70 22.65
CA LYS A 365 11.89 1.21 22.65
C LYS A 365 12.21 0.41 21.40
N LEU A 366 13.51 0.26 21.13
CA LEU A 366 14.02 -0.40 19.93
C LEU A 366 13.81 -1.91 19.98
N GLU A 367 13.85 -2.52 21.16
CA GLU A 367 13.81 -3.98 21.34
C GLU A 367 12.51 -4.62 20.82
N ASP A 368 11.40 -3.89 20.86
CA ASP A 368 10.10 -4.33 20.32
C ASP A 368 9.64 -3.51 19.10
N LEU A 369 10.53 -2.66 18.57
CA LEU A 369 10.28 -1.77 17.42
C LEU A 369 9.01 -0.91 17.57
N THR A 370 8.65 -0.57 18.81
CA THR A 370 7.65 0.49 19.06
C THR A 370 8.19 1.88 18.74
N VAL A 371 9.52 2.02 18.70
CA VAL A 371 10.27 3.04 17.95
C VAL A 371 11.48 2.35 17.29
N GLY A 372 11.94 2.85 16.16
CA GLY A 372 13.02 2.24 15.38
C GLY A 372 13.46 3.11 14.20
N PRO A 373 14.26 2.55 13.27
CA PRO A 373 14.83 3.27 12.14
C PRO A 373 13.81 4.05 11.31
N VAL A 374 14.19 5.26 10.89
CA VAL A 374 13.45 6.11 9.94
C VAL A 374 14.14 6.04 8.59
N LEU A 375 13.49 5.43 7.59
CA LEU A 375 14.16 5.02 6.35
C LEU A 375 14.34 6.15 5.32
N THR A 376 13.73 7.31 5.54
CA THR A 376 13.71 8.44 4.58
C THR A 376 14.18 9.77 5.15
N PHE A 377 14.42 9.86 6.46
CA PHE A 377 14.96 11.04 7.12
C PHE A 377 16.11 10.62 8.03
N THR A 378 17.20 11.40 8.06
CA THR A 378 18.30 11.18 9.00
C THR A 378 17.99 11.82 10.35
N THR A 379 18.73 11.41 11.38
CA THR A 379 18.65 12.02 12.72
C THR A 379 18.95 13.51 12.67
N GLU A 380 19.98 13.91 11.91
CA GLU A 380 20.37 15.31 11.75
C GLU A 380 19.26 16.14 11.12
N ALA A 381 18.61 15.63 10.07
CA ALA A 381 17.53 16.35 9.38
C ALA A 381 16.32 16.59 10.30
N MET A 382 15.94 15.58 11.10
CA MET A 382 14.82 15.73 12.05
C MET A 382 15.17 16.68 13.20
N LEU A 383 16.38 16.57 13.78
CA LEU A 383 16.81 17.48 14.85
C LEU A 383 17.00 18.92 14.34
N GLU A 384 17.46 19.10 13.10
CA GLU A 384 17.52 20.42 12.46
C GLU A 384 16.11 21.03 12.32
N HIS A 385 15.13 20.22 11.91
CA HIS A 385 13.73 20.67 11.84
C HIS A 385 13.19 21.08 13.22
N VAL A 386 13.43 20.26 14.26
CA VAL A 386 13.09 20.60 15.66
C VAL A 386 13.72 21.93 16.06
N ASN A 387 15.02 22.12 15.80
CA ASN A 387 15.73 23.34 16.16
C ASN A 387 15.19 24.58 15.44
N LYS A 388 14.79 24.46 14.17
CA LYS A 388 14.14 25.54 13.41
C LYS A 388 12.80 25.91 14.01
N LEU A 389 11.98 24.92 14.38
CA LEU A 389 10.70 25.16 15.05
C LEU A 389 10.88 25.84 16.40
N LEU A 390 11.92 25.47 17.15
CA LEU A 390 12.25 26.10 18.44
C LEU A 390 12.74 27.56 18.33
N GLN A 391 12.97 28.08 17.12
CA GLN A 391 13.20 29.53 16.91
C GLN A 391 11.91 30.34 16.85
N ILE A 392 10.75 29.69 16.72
CA ILE A 392 9.45 30.37 16.68
C ILE A 392 9.11 30.89 18.09
N PRO A 393 8.71 32.17 18.27
CA PRO A 393 8.40 32.71 19.57
C PRO A 393 7.35 31.88 20.34
N GLY A 394 7.63 31.59 21.61
CA GLY A 394 6.72 30.82 22.46
C GLY A 394 6.67 29.31 22.19
N SER A 395 7.45 28.83 21.22
CA SER A 395 7.64 27.39 20.99
C SER A 395 8.37 26.71 22.13
N LYS A 396 8.10 25.42 22.36
CA LYS A 396 8.72 24.63 23.42
C LYS A 396 8.83 23.16 23.01
N LEU A 397 9.93 22.51 23.36
CA LEU A 397 10.02 21.06 23.29
C LEU A 397 9.22 20.47 24.45
N LEU A 398 8.17 19.67 24.15
CA LEU A 398 7.35 19.04 25.18
C LEU A 398 7.99 17.75 25.69
N PHE A 399 8.51 16.94 24.78
CA PHE A 399 9.27 15.72 25.06
C PHE A 399 10.00 15.25 23.78
N GLY A 400 10.94 14.32 23.93
CA GLY A 400 11.79 13.82 22.83
C GLY A 400 12.89 14.81 22.47
N GLY A 401 13.11 15.04 21.17
CA GLY A 401 14.13 15.97 20.67
C GLY A 401 15.57 15.47 20.80
N GLU A 402 15.74 14.15 20.98
CA GLU A 402 17.04 13.50 21.18
C GLU A 402 17.15 12.27 20.29
N ALA A 403 18.39 11.93 19.91
CA ALA A 403 18.67 10.68 19.22
C ALA A 403 18.34 9.46 20.11
N LEU A 404 18.05 8.32 19.50
CA LEU A 404 18.09 7.05 20.21
C LEU A 404 19.53 6.72 20.58
N GLU A 405 19.71 6.00 21.69
CA GLU A 405 21.01 5.54 22.16
C GLU A 405 21.15 4.02 22.01
N ASN A 406 22.37 3.51 22.13
CA ASN A 406 22.66 2.06 22.20
C ASN A 406 22.12 1.23 21.01
N HIS A 407 22.25 1.75 19.79
CA HIS A 407 21.82 1.05 18.57
C HIS A 407 22.94 0.98 17.51
N SER A 408 22.71 0.18 16.46
CA SER A 408 23.61 0.07 15.30
C SER A 408 22.94 0.48 13.98
N ILE A 409 21.82 1.21 14.05
CA ILE A 409 21.13 1.80 12.90
C ILE A 409 22.14 2.63 12.10
N PRO A 410 22.29 2.40 10.78
CA PRO A 410 23.24 3.13 9.96
C PRO A 410 22.79 4.58 9.75
N ASN A 411 23.74 5.53 9.69
CA ASN A 411 23.47 6.98 9.63
C ASN A 411 22.64 7.45 8.43
N ILE A 412 22.47 6.61 7.40
CA ILE A 412 21.56 6.90 6.28
C ILE A 412 20.08 6.88 6.71
N TYR A 413 19.79 6.25 7.85
CA TYR A 413 18.46 6.17 8.47
C TYR A 413 18.46 6.93 9.79
N GLY A 414 17.34 7.56 10.10
CA GLY A 414 17.16 8.33 11.33
C GLY A 414 16.84 7.44 12.52
N ALA A 415 17.20 7.92 13.70
CA ALA A 415 16.98 7.25 14.97
C ALA A 415 16.80 8.31 16.06
N ILE A 416 15.56 8.75 16.28
CA ILE A 416 15.21 9.72 17.32
C ILE A 416 14.12 9.17 18.24
N LYS A 417 14.08 9.69 19.47
CA LYS A 417 12.96 9.45 20.39
C LYS A 417 11.67 10.09 19.83
N PRO A 418 10.49 9.53 20.14
CA PRO A 418 9.22 10.20 19.83
C PRO A 418 9.23 11.64 20.33
N THR A 419 8.97 12.58 19.43
CA THR A 419 9.19 14.01 19.67
C THR A 419 7.91 14.80 19.48
N ALA A 420 7.66 15.75 20.38
CA ALA A 420 6.56 16.72 20.24
C ALA A 420 7.07 18.13 20.52
N VAL A 421 6.80 19.04 19.59
CA VAL A 421 7.12 20.48 19.73
C VAL A 421 5.82 21.28 19.82
N TYR A 422 5.66 22.04 20.89
CA TYR A 422 4.57 22.99 21.04
C TYR A 422 4.84 24.25 20.22
N ILE A 423 3.86 24.69 19.43
CA ILE A 423 3.87 25.97 18.70
C ILE A 423 2.56 26.73 19.00
N PRO A 424 2.59 27.99 19.44
CA PRO A 424 1.36 28.79 19.60
C PRO A 424 0.58 28.93 18.28
N LEU A 425 -0.75 28.76 18.30
CA LEU A 425 -1.58 28.77 17.09
C LEU A 425 -1.41 30.05 16.26
N GLU A 426 -1.33 31.20 16.92
CA GLU A 426 -1.11 32.51 16.28
C GLU A 426 0.23 32.57 15.53
N GLU A 427 1.27 31.93 16.06
CA GLU A 427 2.59 31.87 15.42
C GLU A 427 2.60 30.86 14.27
N LEU A 428 1.92 29.72 14.43
CA LEU A 428 1.74 28.70 13.38
C LEU A 428 1.11 29.32 12.13
N LEU A 429 0.09 30.16 12.30
CA LEU A 429 -0.66 30.75 11.19
C LEU A 429 0.09 31.87 10.45
N LYS A 430 1.19 32.40 10.99
CA LYS A 430 1.99 33.40 10.27
C LYS A 430 2.58 32.77 9.01
N GLU A 431 2.44 33.46 7.89
CA GLU A 431 2.90 33.01 6.56
C GLU A 431 4.34 32.48 6.58
N LYS A 432 5.25 33.18 7.28
CA LYS A 432 6.68 32.83 7.39
C LYS A 432 6.95 31.51 8.13
N ASN A 433 6.01 31.09 8.98
CA ASN A 433 6.15 29.91 9.83
C ASN A 433 5.33 28.74 9.31
N TYR A 434 4.19 29.02 8.67
CA TYR A 434 3.21 28.01 8.29
C TYR A 434 3.82 26.86 7.49
N GLU A 435 4.56 27.14 6.41
CA GLU A 435 5.21 26.12 5.60
C GLU A 435 6.21 25.26 6.40
N LEU A 436 6.98 25.88 7.30
CA LEU A 436 7.92 25.16 8.17
C LEU A 436 7.15 24.25 9.14
N VAL A 437 6.08 24.75 9.76
CA VAL A 437 5.28 23.98 10.72
C VAL A 437 4.53 22.84 10.04
N THR A 438 4.03 23.04 8.82
CA THR A 438 3.26 22.05 8.05
C THR A 438 4.13 21.23 7.09
N THR A 439 5.44 21.18 7.30
CA THR A 439 6.31 20.27 6.56
C THR A 439 6.12 18.84 7.10
N GLU A 440 5.78 17.90 6.22
CA GLU A 440 5.71 16.47 6.58
C GLU A 440 7.10 15.97 7.00
N ILE A 441 7.21 15.55 8.27
CA ILE A 441 8.33 14.78 8.79
C ILE A 441 7.88 13.34 8.90
N PHE A 442 8.33 12.50 7.96
CA PHE A 442 7.98 11.09 7.89
C PHE A 442 8.79 10.26 8.91
N GLY A 443 8.67 10.63 10.18
CA GLY A 443 9.41 10.12 11.34
C GLY A 443 8.61 10.34 12.63
N PRO A 444 9.14 9.96 13.81
CA PRO A 444 8.37 9.97 15.05
C PRO A 444 8.31 11.38 15.67
N PHE A 445 7.66 12.30 14.96
CA PHE A 445 7.64 13.73 15.24
C PHE A 445 6.21 14.27 15.06
N GLN A 446 5.78 15.18 15.94
CA GLN A 446 4.54 15.93 15.76
C GLN A 446 4.65 17.37 16.30
N VAL A 447 3.79 18.24 15.80
CA VAL A 447 3.52 19.57 16.34
C VAL A 447 2.30 19.50 17.26
N ILE A 448 2.33 20.18 18.40
CA ILE A 448 1.15 20.37 19.25
C ILE A 448 0.86 21.86 19.34
N THR A 449 -0.41 22.24 19.23
CA THR A 449 -0.86 23.61 19.45
C THR A 449 -2.10 23.65 20.32
N GLU A 450 -2.38 24.80 20.91
CA GLU A 450 -3.55 25.03 21.76
C GLU A 450 -4.45 26.10 21.14
N TYR A 451 -5.76 25.90 21.24
CA TYR A 451 -6.76 26.89 20.82
C TYR A 451 -7.84 27.09 21.89
N LYS A 452 -8.29 28.32 22.04
CA LYS A 452 -9.43 28.70 22.91
C LYS A 452 -10.76 28.44 22.21
N GLN A 453 -11.85 28.46 22.98
CA GLN A 453 -13.21 28.27 22.47
C GLN A 453 -13.55 29.18 21.27
N ASP A 454 -13.10 30.44 21.29
CA ASP A 454 -13.34 31.44 20.23
C ASP A 454 -12.35 31.37 19.06
N GLN A 455 -11.33 30.50 19.14
CA GLN A 455 -10.27 30.34 18.15
C GLN A 455 -10.49 29.15 17.20
N LEU A 456 -11.63 28.43 17.29
CA LEU A 456 -11.95 27.39 16.31
C LEU A 456 -11.86 27.88 14.84
N PRO A 457 -12.29 29.11 14.48
CA PRO A 457 -12.10 29.63 13.12
C PRO A 457 -10.63 29.68 12.68
N MET A 458 -9.70 29.94 13.61
CA MET A 458 -8.26 29.94 13.31
C MET A 458 -7.73 28.53 13.07
N VAL A 459 -8.23 27.54 13.81
CA VAL A 459 -7.92 26.12 13.54
C VAL A 459 -8.39 25.75 12.14
N LEU A 460 -9.64 26.08 11.77
CA LEU A 460 -10.19 25.78 10.45
C LEU A 460 -9.41 26.47 9.32
N ASP A 461 -8.97 27.72 9.50
CA ASP A 461 -8.05 28.40 8.57
C ASP A 461 -6.72 27.64 8.42
N ALA A 462 -6.17 27.14 9.53
CA ALA A 462 -4.96 26.32 9.49
C ALA A 462 -5.17 25.04 8.70
N LEU A 463 -6.34 24.39 8.80
CA LEU A 463 -6.64 23.16 8.07
C LEU A 463 -6.85 23.42 6.56
N GLU A 464 -7.57 24.48 6.22
CA GLU A 464 -7.87 24.86 4.82
C GLU A 464 -6.60 25.25 4.04
N ARG A 465 -5.62 25.86 4.71
CA ARG A 465 -4.36 26.27 4.08
C ARG A 465 -3.40 25.11 3.77
N MET A 466 -3.67 23.91 4.29
CA MET A 466 -2.81 22.74 4.05
C MET A 466 -2.93 22.29 2.60
N HIS A 467 -1.82 21.84 1.99
CA HIS A 467 -1.83 21.35 0.62
C HIS A 467 -2.29 19.89 0.49
N ALA A 468 -2.19 19.11 1.57
CA ALA A 468 -2.52 17.69 1.59
C ALA A 468 -3.77 17.41 2.45
N HIS A 469 -4.66 16.57 1.94
CA HIS A 469 -5.95 16.27 2.55
C HIS A 469 -6.20 14.75 2.60
N LEU A 470 -5.33 14.02 3.30
CA LEU A 470 -5.36 12.56 3.37
C LEU A 470 -6.22 12.06 4.54
N THR A 471 -5.71 12.07 5.77
CA THR A 471 -6.47 11.65 6.96
C THR A 471 -6.62 12.73 8.01
N ALA A 472 -7.65 12.60 8.84
CA ALA A 472 -7.89 13.54 9.92
C ALA A 472 -8.70 12.91 11.06
N ALA A 473 -8.63 13.51 12.24
CA ALA A 473 -9.40 13.10 13.41
C ALA A 473 -10.06 14.28 14.11
N VAL A 474 -11.36 14.16 14.40
CA VAL A 474 -12.10 15.10 15.26
C VAL A 474 -12.56 14.36 16.52
N VAL A 475 -11.85 14.58 17.62
CA VAL A 475 -12.07 13.92 18.91
C VAL A 475 -13.04 14.74 19.74
N SER A 476 -14.32 14.45 19.58
CA SER A 476 -15.44 15.04 20.31
C SER A 476 -16.67 14.14 20.17
N ASN A 477 -17.59 14.15 21.12
CA ASN A 477 -18.93 13.58 20.99
C ASN A 477 -20.01 14.67 20.85
N ASP A 478 -19.65 15.95 20.86
CA ASP A 478 -20.59 17.04 20.58
C ASP A 478 -20.94 17.06 19.08
N PRO A 479 -22.18 16.71 18.69
CA PRO A 479 -22.57 16.65 17.30
C PRO A 479 -22.50 18.01 16.58
N LEU A 480 -22.66 19.12 17.30
CA LEU A 480 -22.56 20.46 16.71
C LEU A 480 -21.12 20.80 16.37
N PHE A 481 -20.19 20.54 17.29
CA PHE A 481 -18.76 20.68 17.05
C PHE A 481 -18.28 19.78 15.91
N LEU A 482 -18.66 18.49 15.94
CA LEU A 482 -18.32 17.54 14.89
C LEU A 482 -18.79 18.02 13.52
N GLN A 483 -20.05 18.42 13.39
CA GLN A 483 -20.60 18.91 12.11
C GLN A 483 -19.92 20.19 11.64
N GLU A 484 -19.57 21.10 12.55
CA GLU A 484 -18.88 22.33 12.20
C GLU A 484 -17.48 22.05 11.62
N VAL A 485 -16.69 21.20 12.28
CA VAL A 485 -15.33 20.88 11.81
C VAL A 485 -15.37 20.04 10.53
N ILE A 486 -16.20 19.00 10.48
CA ILE A 486 -16.32 18.13 9.30
C ILE A 486 -16.87 18.90 8.10
N GLY A 487 -17.87 19.75 8.30
CA GLY A 487 -18.48 20.54 7.23
C GLY A 487 -17.55 21.62 6.64
N LYS A 488 -16.45 21.94 7.32
CA LYS A 488 -15.46 22.97 6.93
C LYS A 488 -14.04 22.40 6.79
N SER A 489 -13.90 21.09 6.50
CA SER A 489 -12.61 20.44 6.24
C SER A 489 -12.70 19.48 5.05
N VAL A 490 -11.54 19.06 4.53
CA VAL A 490 -11.44 18.39 3.21
C VAL A 490 -10.97 16.94 3.29
N ASN A 491 -10.15 16.56 4.28
CA ASN A 491 -9.41 15.29 4.31
C ASN A 491 -10.27 14.06 3.93
N GLY A 492 -9.80 13.28 2.97
CA GLY A 492 -10.58 12.22 2.32
C GLY A 492 -10.93 11.05 3.23
N THR A 493 -10.21 10.89 4.34
CA THR A 493 -10.47 9.87 5.36
C THR A 493 -10.47 10.50 6.76
N THR A 494 -11.59 11.13 7.13
CA THR A 494 -11.77 11.77 8.45
C THR A 494 -12.52 10.85 9.43
N TYR A 495 -11.95 10.65 10.61
CA TYR A 495 -12.60 9.96 11.73
C TYR A 495 -13.19 10.97 12.71
N ALA A 496 -14.39 10.70 13.20
CA ALA A 496 -15.12 11.60 14.09
C ALA A 496 -15.71 10.83 15.29
N GLY A 497 -15.66 11.43 16.48
CA GLY A 497 -16.09 10.81 17.74
C GLY A 497 -14.97 10.79 18.78
N ILE A 498 -15.28 10.54 20.05
CA ILE A 498 -14.26 10.48 21.11
C ILE A 498 -13.15 9.43 20.86
N ARG A 499 -13.41 8.44 20.01
CA ARG A 499 -12.47 7.39 19.63
C ARG A 499 -11.80 7.62 18.27
N ALA A 500 -11.93 8.83 17.71
CA ALA A 500 -11.34 9.20 16.44
C ALA A 500 -9.81 9.05 16.49
N ARG A 501 -9.25 8.60 15.37
CA ARG A 501 -7.82 8.35 15.14
C ARG A 501 -7.45 8.84 13.75
N THR A 502 -6.20 9.04 13.42
CA THR A 502 -5.77 9.35 12.04
C THR A 502 -5.32 8.09 11.31
N THR A 503 -4.70 7.14 12.02
CA THR A 503 -4.07 5.96 11.42
C THR A 503 -4.95 4.72 11.36
N GLY A 504 -4.50 3.74 10.57
CA GLY A 504 -5.04 2.37 10.62
C GLY A 504 -6.44 2.27 10.02
N ALA A 505 -6.60 2.75 8.79
CA ALA A 505 -7.79 2.48 7.98
C ALA A 505 -7.79 1.01 7.53
N PRO A 506 -8.70 0.16 8.02
CA PRO A 506 -8.86 -1.19 7.50
C PRO A 506 -9.52 -1.22 6.11
N GLN A 507 -9.51 -2.40 5.48
CA GLN A 507 -10.08 -2.63 4.14
C GLN A 507 -11.60 -2.42 4.01
N ASN A 508 -12.34 -2.31 5.12
CA ASN A 508 -13.81 -2.23 5.10
C ASN A 508 -14.36 -0.82 4.86
N HIS A 509 -13.51 0.19 4.75
CA HIS A 509 -13.89 1.52 4.30
C HIS A 509 -12.79 2.16 3.46
N TRP A 510 -13.11 3.29 2.83
CA TRP A 510 -12.19 4.04 1.99
C TRP A 510 -10.97 4.50 2.80
N PHE A 511 -9.82 4.47 2.14
CA PHE A 511 -8.61 5.20 2.51
C PHE A 511 -8.07 5.88 1.26
N GLY A 512 -7.74 7.16 1.36
CA GLY A 512 -7.23 7.97 0.26
C GLY A 512 -7.61 9.44 0.41
N PRO A 513 -6.96 10.35 -0.36
CA PRO A 513 -7.17 11.78 -0.24
C PRO A 513 -8.47 12.25 -0.90
N ALA A 514 -8.86 13.49 -0.60
CA ALA A 514 -9.91 14.23 -1.29
C ALA A 514 -9.37 15.60 -1.76
N GLY A 515 -10.17 16.36 -2.50
CA GLY A 515 -9.75 17.63 -3.10
C GLY A 515 -8.90 17.50 -4.38
N ASP A 516 -8.55 16.28 -4.80
CA ASP A 516 -7.80 16.01 -6.02
C ASP A 516 -8.56 15.03 -6.96
N PRO A 517 -8.88 15.39 -8.22
CA PRO A 517 -9.48 14.45 -9.19
C PRO A 517 -8.59 13.23 -9.50
N ARG A 518 -7.30 13.32 -9.23
CA ARG A 518 -6.31 12.24 -9.34
C ARG A 518 -6.27 11.36 -8.09
N GLY A 519 -6.93 11.74 -6.99
CA GLY A 519 -6.93 10.99 -5.74
C GLY A 519 -7.25 9.51 -5.94
N ALA A 520 -6.41 8.66 -5.36
CA ALA A 520 -6.57 7.21 -5.35
C ALA A 520 -7.25 6.75 -4.06
N GLY A 521 -8.14 5.77 -4.19
CA GLY A 521 -8.59 4.99 -3.05
C GLY A 521 -7.87 3.65 -2.99
N ILE A 522 -8.01 2.96 -1.87
CA ILE A 522 -7.56 1.58 -1.71
C ILE A 522 -8.57 0.72 -0.91
N GLY A 523 -8.53 -0.60 -1.12
CA GLY A 523 -9.23 -1.61 -0.30
C GLY A 523 -10.69 -1.88 -0.68
N THR A 524 -11.52 -0.85 -0.82
CA THR A 524 -12.98 -1.00 -1.03
C THR A 524 -13.37 -1.31 -2.47
N PRO A 525 -14.59 -1.86 -2.71
CA PRO A 525 -15.14 -2.01 -4.05
C PRO A 525 -15.17 -0.69 -4.84
N GLU A 526 -15.49 0.42 -4.19
CA GLU A 526 -15.54 1.76 -4.78
C GLU A 526 -14.15 2.24 -5.19
N ALA A 527 -13.16 2.08 -4.31
CA ALA A 527 -11.76 2.38 -4.61
C ALA A 527 -11.26 1.59 -5.82
N ILE A 528 -11.51 0.29 -5.87
CA ILE A 528 -11.09 -0.56 -6.99
C ILE A 528 -11.74 -0.09 -8.29
N ARG A 529 -13.06 0.13 -8.29
CA ARG A 529 -13.77 0.58 -9.50
C ARG A 529 -13.25 1.94 -9.95
N LEU A 530 -13.07 2.90 -9.04
CA LEU A 530 -12.58 4.24 -9.36
C LEU A 530 -11.17 4.21 -9.96
N VAL A 531 -10.25 3.50 -9.32
CA VAL A 531 -8.83 3.51 -9.69
C VAL A 531 -8.57 2.65 -10.93
N TRP A 532 -9.23 1.51 -11.05
CA TRP A 532 -8.85 0.45 -12.01
C TRP A 532 -9.82 0.22 -13.16
N SER A 533 -10.88 1.04 -13.26
CA SER A 533 -11.76 1.03 -14.44
C SER A 533 -12.24 2.42 -14.81
N CYS A 534 -12.61 2.58 -16.08
CA CYS A 534 -13.34 3.74 -16.56
C CYS A 534 -14.80 3.36 -16.88
N HIS A 535 -15.64 4.36 -17.10
CA HIS A 535 -16.99 4.15 -17.61
C HIS A 535 -16.96 3.91 -19.12
N ARG A 536 -17.74 2.95 -19.61
CA ARG A 536 -18.04 2.75 -21.04
C ARG A 536 -19.53 2.59 -21.24
N GLU A 537 -20.14 3.52 -21.97
CA GLU A 537 -21.54 3.45 -22.36
C GLU A 537 -21.68 2.60 -23.64
N ILE A 538 -22.65 1.69 -23.64
CA ILE A 538 -23.04 0.89 -24.81
C ILE A 538 -24.53 1.08 -25.03
N ILE A 539 -24.89 1.58 -26.21
CA ILE A 539 -26.27 1.80 -26.60
C ILE A 539 -26.63 0.73 -27.63
N TYR A 540 -27.57 -0.13 -27.26
CA TYR A 540 -28.19 -1.06 -28.20
C TYR A 540 -29.37 -0.32 -28.83
N ASP A 541 -29.45 -0.34 -30.15
CA ASP A 541 -30.60 0.16 -30.92
C ASP A 541 -30.88 -0.86 -32.03
N VAL A 542 -31.54 -1.95 -31.66
CA VAL A 542 -31.67 -3.16 -32.49
C VAL A 542 -32.94 -3.17 -33.34
N GLY A 543 -33.78 -2.14 -33.20
CA GLY A 543 -35.10 -2.06 -33.84
C GLY A 543 -36.18 -2.90 -33.15
N PRO A 544 -37.31 -3.17 -33.81
CA PRO A 544 -37.53 -3.03 -35.25
C PRO A 544 -37.57 -1.57 -35.72
N MET A 545 -37.35 -1.35 -37.02
CA MET A 545 -37.66 -0.07 -37.64
C MET A 545 -39.15 0.25 -37.45
N PRO A 546 -39.51 1.49 -37.07
CA PRO A 546 -40.91 1.90 -37.01
C PRO A 546 -41.61 1.62 -38.33
N GLN A 547 -42.86 1.13 -38.30
CA GLN A 547 -43.64 0.91 -39.53
C GLN A 547 -43.81 2.19 -40.36
N VAL A 548 -43.77 3.34 -39.69
CA VAL A 548 -43.86 4.69 -40.29
C VAL A 548 -42.50 5.25 -40.71
N TRP A 549 -41.43 4.45 -40.65
CA TRP A 549 -40.12 4.93 -41.07
C TRP A 549 -40.08 5.08 -42.58
N GLU A 550 -39.90 6.32 -43.01
CA GLU A 550 -39.56 6.70 -44.37
C GLU A 550 -38.23 7.44 -44.35
N ILE A 551 -37.54 7.52 -45.49
CA ILE A 551 -36.29 8.28 -45.60
C ILE A 551 -36.61 9.75 -45.33
N PRO A 552 -36.12 10.35 -44.23
CA PRO A 552 -36.41 11.74 -43.92
C PRO A 552 -35.68 12.68 -44.89
N PRO A 553 -36.15 13.93 -45.08
CA PRO A 553 -35.38 14.96 -45.77
C PRO A 553 -33.99 15.12 -45.15
N SER A 554 -32.97 15.42 -45.96
CA SER A 554 -31.64 15.74 -45.45
C SER A 554 -31.69 16.93 -44.49
N THR A 555 -31.16 16.76 -43.29
CA THR A 555 -31.09 17.79 -42.22
C THR A 555 -29.68 18.31 -42.02
#